data_AF-A0A1I6HHC8-F1
#
_entry.id   AF-A0A1I6HHC8-F1
#
_cell.length_a   1.000
_cell.length_b   1.000
_cell.length_c   1.000
_cell.angle_alpha   90.00
_cell.angle_beta   90.00
_cell.angle_gamma   90.00
#
_symmetry.space_group_name_H-M   'P 1'
#
loop_
_entity.id
_entity.type
_entity.pdbx_description
1 polymer ?
#
loop_
_entity_poly.entity_id
_entity_poly.type
_entity_poly.pdbx_seq_one_letter_code
_entity_poly.pdbx_strand_id
1 'polypeptide(L)'
;MEFVPNKGKNIMNMKLIVTAVALASWAGSANAIFVSDATGNGLQTVLDNITVGPVAGDSSVDVNADQISDDSDTYWETLGAGSATTLVFELANKKNSNTFGIYDQADPTNYVQLFAGGDSPDTPEAQRLLSVAGDGTVSIDGFDTGVQFSSSSFGLYLGRAEPLFYSDSSLNRAGADQMAALKGKGDTVNLAGLGETTWDENSHIIAWEDLAYDRSDRDVNDLVLFVSSITNVPEPGTLALLGLGLVGLGAARRQKA
;
A
#
# COMPACT_ATOMS: atom_id res chain seq x y z
N MET A 1 -14.05 -30.12 -83.19
CA MET A 1 -14.54 -30.62 -81.89
C MET A 1 -13.32 -30.74 -81.00
N GLU A 2 -13.07 -29.71 -80.17
CA GLU A 2 -13.37 -29.71 -78.72
C GLU A 2 -12.31 -30.54 -77.96
N PHE A 3 -11.67 -30.10 -76.88
CA PHE A 3 -11.83 -28.96 -75.96
C PHE A 3 -10.43 -28.78 -75.33
N VAL A 4 -9.89 -27.55 -75.25
CA VAL A 4 -8.64 -27.29 -74.51
C VAL A 4 -9.02 -26.76 -73.12
N PRO A 5 -8.72 -27.46 -72.01
CA PRO A 5 -8.81 -26.88 -70.69
C PRO A 5 -7.50 -26.18 -70.33
N ASN A 6 -7.57 -24.85 -70.27
CA ASN A 6 -6.64 -23.99 -69.56
C ASN A 6 -6.94 -24.06 -68.05
N LYS A 7 -5.92 -24.22 -67.19
CA LYS A 7 -5.87 -23.98 -65.73
C LYS A 7 -4.58 -24.61 -65.19
N GLY A 8 -3.71 -24.00 -64.42
CA GLY A 8 -3.56 -22.65 -63.90
C GLY A 8 -2.11 -22.57 -63.38
N LYS A 9 -1.51 -21.39 -63.48
CA LYS A 9 -0.14 -21.12 -63.05
C LYS A 9 -0.10 -21.12 -61.51
N ASN A 10 0.39 -22.17 -60.89
CA ASN A 10 0.66 -22.18 -59.44
C ASN A 10 1.84 -21.25 -59.14
N ILE A 11 1.54 -20.00 -58.81
CA ILE A 11 2.48 -19.07 -58.21
C ILE A 11 2.25 -19.17 -56.70
N MET A 12 3.01 -20.03 -56.01
CA MET A 12 3.12 -19.96 -54.55
C MET A 12 4.01 -18.76 -54.20
N ASN A 13 3.36 -17.60 -53.99
CA ASN A 13 4.00 -16.41 -53.49
C ASN A 13 4.10 -16.46 -51.96
N MET A 14 5.35 -16.44 -51.50
CA MET A 14 5.90 -15.65 -50.39
C MET A 14 5.10 -15.55 -49.08
N LYS A 15 5.73 -16.10 -48.04
CA LYS A 15 5.48 -15.89 -46.61
C LYS A 15 5.14 -14.43 -46.26
N LEU A 16 4.13 -14.23 -45.41
CA LEU A 16 4.06 -13.03 -44.58
C LEU A 16 3.51 -13.37 -43.19
N ILE A 17 4.40 -13.27 -42.20
CA ILE A 17 4.08 -13.21 -40.77
C ILE A 17 3.85 -11.74 -40.45
N VAL A 18 2.68 -11.37 -39.91
CA VAL A 18 2.56 -10.26 -38.95
C VAL A 18 1.33 -10.54 -38.06
N THR A 19 1.56 -10.94 -36.81
CA THR A 19 0.61 -10.69 -35.72
C THR A 19 1.35 -9.87 -34.68
N ALA A 20 1.14 -8.56 -34.70
CA ALA A 20 1.60 -7.65 -33.66
C ALA A 20 0.55 -7.66 -32.56
N VAL A 21 0.82 -8.35 -31.45
CA VAL A 21 0.07 -8.16 -30.21
C VAL A 21 0.58 -6.86 -29.60
N ALA A 22 -0.13 -5.77 -29.85
CA ALA A 22 0.05 -4.52 -29.13
C ALA A 22 -0.67 -4.64 -27.77
N LEU A 23 -0.04 -5.33 -26.83
CA LEU A 23 -0.36 -5.15 -25.41
C LEU A 23 0.44 -3.93 -24.97
N ALA A 24 -0.16 -2.75 -25.10
CA ALA A 24 0.30 -1.58 -24.37
C ALA A 24 -0.02 -1.84 -22.90
N SER A 25 0.93 -2.43 -22.17
CA SER A 25 0.90 -2.43 -20.72
C SER A 25 0.98 -0.98 -20.28
N TRP A 26 -0.14 -0.43 -19.83
CA TRP A 26 -0.16 0.78 -19.02
C TRP A 26 0.51 0.40 -17.70
N ALA A 27 1.83 0.45 -17.66
CA ALA A 27 2.52 0.56 -16.38
C ALA A 27 2.24 1.99 -15.92
N GLY A 28 1.18 2.16 -15.11
CA GLY A 28 1.06 3.36 -14.30
C GLY A 28 2.36 3.50 -13.53
N SER A 29 2.96 4.68 -13.57
CA SER A 29 4.11 4.95 -12.72
C SER A 29 3.55 5.10 -11.31
N ALA A 30 3.65 4.06 -10.48
CA ALA A 30 3.35 4.18 -9.06
C ALA A 30 4.39 5.12 -8.44
N ASN A 31 3.92 6.29 -8.01
CA ASN A 31 4.74 7.28 -7.34
C ASN A 31 4.11 7.50 -5.98
N ALA A 32 4.94 7.56 -4.94
CA ALA A 32 4.55 8.08 -3.65
C ALA A 32 3.92 9.48 -3.78
N ILE A 33 3.00 9.81 -2.88
CA ILE A 33 2.35 11.13 -2.85
C ILE A 33 3.33 12.23 -2.42
N PHE A 34 2.99 13.47 -2.75
CA PHE A 34 3.72 14.62 -2.22
C PHE A 34 3.12 15.01 -0.87
N VAL A 35 3.94 15.04 0.17
CA VAL A 35 3.53 15.43 1.51
C VAL A 35 3.92 16.90 1.72
N SER A 36 2.91 17.74 1.88
CA SER A 36 3.04 19.17 2.11
C SER A 36 3.34 19.46 3.58
N ASP A 37 4.27 20.38 3.84
CA ASP A 37 4.45 20.98 5.18
C ASP A 37 4.28 22.50 5.14
N ALA A 38 3.44 22.98 4.20
CA ALA A 38 3.31 24.41 3.94
C ALA A 38 2.79 25.24 5.14
N THR A 39 2.17 24.57 6.12
CA THR A 39 1.58 25.19 7.32
C THR A 39 2.45 25.00 8.58
N GLY A 40 3.57 24.28 8.49
CA GLY A 40 4.41 23.93 9.64
C GLY A 40 3.74 23.00 10.64
N ASN A 41 2.72 22.26 10.19
CA ASN A 41 2.02 21.25 10.97
C ASN A 41 1.93 19.91 10.22
N GLY A 42 2.57 19.78 9.06
CA GLY A 42 2.47 18.57 8.23
C GLY A 42 3.20 17.37 8.83
N LEU A 43 3.12 16.24 8.14
CA LEU A 43 3.66 14.96 8.64
C LEU A 43 5.14 15.04 9.06
N GLN A 44 5.99 15.80 8.35
CA GLN A 44 7.40 15.94 8.76
C GLN A 44 7.53 16.54 10.16
N THR A 45 6.78 17.62 10.43
CA THR A 45 6.73 18.24 11.76
C THR A 45 6.23 17.25 12.81
N VAL A 46 5.29 16.36 12.47
CA VAL A 46 4.84 15.27 13.38
C VAL A 46 5.98 14.33 13.70
N LEU A 47 6.72 13.85 12.69
CA LEU A 47 7.85 12.93 12.88
C LEU A 47 8.96 13.55 13.71
N ASP A 48 9.32 14.79 13.42
CA ASP A 48 10.34 15.54 14.15
C ASP A 48 9.95 15.66 15.63
N ASN A 49 8.70 16.02 15.92
CA ASN A 49 8.20 16.20 17.29
C ASN A 49 8.22 14.91 18.13
N ILE A 50 7.94 13.75 17.53
CA ILE A 50 7.99 12.48 18.24
C ILE A 50 9.42 11.94 18.38
N THR A 51 10.36 12.41 17.56
CA THR A 51 11.74 11.91 17.57
C THR A 51 12.53 12.48 18.74
N VAL A 52 13.04 11.58 19.59
CA VAL A 52 13.87 11.92 20.77
C VAL A 52 15.32 11.49 20.62
N GLY A 53 15.65 10.69 19.60
CA GLY A 53 17.01 10.28 19.27
C GLY A 53 17.12 9.81 17.82
N PRO A 54 18.32 9.86 17.19
CA PRO A 54 19.61 10.27 17.78
C PRO A 54 19.73 11.77 18.03
N VAL A 55 18.88 12.59 17.39
CA VAL A 55 18.78 14.04 17.62
C VAL A 55 17.32 14.34 17.93
N ALA A 56 17.04 14.91 19.12
CA ALA A 56 15.68 15.23 19.50
C ALA A 56 15.11 16.37 18.63
N GLY A 57 13.88 16.21 18.15
CA GLY A 57 13.24 17.19 17.27
C GLY A 57 13.67 17.12 15.81
N ASP A 58 14.37 16.06 15.38
CA ASP A 58 14.93 15.91 14.03
C ASP A 58 14.88 14.45 13.60
N SER A 59 13.84 14.09 12.83
CA SER A 59 13.67 12.74 12.27
C SER A 59 14.68 12.49 11.16
N SER A 60 15.31 11.31 11.15
CA SER A 60 16.18 10.90 10.03
C SER A 60 15.39 10.46 8.78
N VAL A 61 14.08 10.30 8.93
CA VAL A 61 13.14 10.00 7.86
C VAL A 61 12.55 11.29 7.29
N ASP A 62 12.71 11.46 5.98
CA ASP A 62 12.15 12.52 5.15
C ASP A 62 10.86 12.02 4.48
N VAL A 63 9.75 12.69 4.79
CA VAL A 63 8.41 12.27 4.33
C VAL A 63 8.23 12.28 2.82
N ASN A 64 9.07 12.94 2.03
CA ASN A 64 8.97 12.96 0.57
C ASN A 64 10.02 12.07 -0.11
N ALA A 65 11.15 11.82 0.55
CA ALA A 65 12.25 11.02 -0.01
C ALA A 65 12.18 9.54 0.38
N ASP A 66 11.59 9.21 1.52
CA ASP A 66 11.69 7.89 2.14
C ASP A 66 10.38 7.09 2.15
N GLN A 67 9.35 7.57 1.45
CA GLN A 67 8.10 6.84 1.29
C GLN A 67 8.32 5.49 0.59
N ILE A 68 7.58 4.48 1.06
CA ILE A 68 7.33 3.28 0.27
C ILE A 68 6.51 3.71 -0.95
N SER A 69 6.81 3.15 -2.11
CA SER A 69 6.02 3.41 -3.32
C SER A 69 4.60 2.82 -3.22
N ASP A 70 3.62 3.48 -3.83
CA ASP A 70 2.20 3.07 -3.90
C ASP A 70 1.98 1.58 -4.28
N ASP A 71 2.74 1.04 -5.24
CA ASP A 71 2.64 -0.38 -5.63
C ASP A 71 3.13 -1.36 -4.53
N SER A 72 3.92 -0.86 -3.57
CA SER A 72 4.54 -1.67 -2.51
C SER A 72 3.82 -1.52 -1.18
N ASP A 73 3.12 -0.43 -0.88
CA ASP A 73 2.34 -0.24 0.36
C ASP A 73 0.85 -0.58 0.23
N THR A 74 0.47 -1.22 -0.88
CA THR A 74 -0.87 -1.70 -1.17
C THR A 74 -1.36 -2.75 -0.16
N TYR A 75 -0.54 -3.79 0.11
CA TYR A 75 -0.90 -4.97 0.89
C TYR A 75 0.19 -5.39 1.87
N TRP A 76 -0.23 -5.95 2.98
CA TRP A 76 0.61 -6.21 4.14
C TRP A 76 0.34 -7.59 4.73
N GLU A 77 1.35 -8.12 5.41
CA GLU A 77 1.28 -9.35 6.21
C GLU A 77 1.84 -9.10 7.60
N THR A 78 1.31 -9.80 8.60
CA THR A 78 1.87 -9.78 9.96
C THR A 78 3.13 -10.64 10.05
N LEU A 79 4.21 -10.12 10.65
CA LEU A 79 5.44 -10.85 10.92
C LEU A 79 5.31 -11.64 12.24
N GLY A 80 5.36 -12.97 12.14
CA GLY A 80 5.26 -13.86 13.31
C GLY A 80 3.84 -14.01 13.87
N ALA A 81 3.72 -14.67 15.02
CA ALA A 81 2.43 -14.85 15.70
C ALA A 81 2.05 -13.55 16.45
N GLY A 82 1.44 -12.61 15.71
CA GLY A 82 0.91 -11.35 16.22
C GLY A 82 1.73 -10.13 15.78
N SER A 83 1.11 -9.21 15.03
CA SER A 83 1.61 -7.87 14.75
C SER A 83 0.98 -6.87 15.73
N ALA A 84 1.79 -6.03 16.37
CA ALA A 84 1.27 -4.95 17.20
C ALA A 84 0.98 -3.72 16.32
N THR A 85 -0.28 -3.33 16.22
CA THR A 85 -0.65 -2.02 15.70
C THR A 85 -0.69 -1.04 16.88
N THR A 86 0.28 -0.13 16.93
CA THR A 86 0.32 0.94 17.95
C THR A 86 -0.23 2.23 17.33
N LEU A 87 -1.28 2.80 17.91
CA LEU A 87 -1.76 4.10 17.44
C LEU A 87 -0.77 5.19 17.87
N VAL A 88 -0.28 6.01 16.93
CA VAL A 88 0.58 7.16 17.22
C VAL A 88 -0.02 8.42 16.66
N PHE A 89 -0.68 9.13 17.57
CA PHE A 89 -1.05 10.53 17.59
C PHE A 89 -1.67 11.16 16.33
N GLU A 90 -2.77 11.84 16.60
CA GLU A 90 -3.68 12.43 15.64
C GLU A 90 -3.60 13.95 15.75
N LEU A 91 -3.30 14.64 14.64
CA LEU A 91 -3.57 16.07 14.52
C LEU A 91 -5.03 16.25 14.16
N ALA A 92 -5.82 16.55 15.19
CA ALA A 92 -7.26 16.62 15.14
C ALA A 92 -7.76 17.73 14.21
N ASN A 93 -8.54 17.34 13.18
CA ASN A 93 -9.69 18.12 12.71
C ASN A 93 -10.97 17.29 12.48
N LYS A 94 -10.90 15.95 12.36
CA LYS A 94 -12.09 15.06 12.31
C LYS A 94 -12.05 13.83 13.21
N LYS A 95 -11.26 13.90 14.29
CA LYS A 95 -11.04 12.82 15.27
C LYS A 95 -12.23 11.92 15.53
N ASN A 96 -13.35 12.54 15.88
CA ASN A 96 -14.54 11.83 16.37
C ASN A 96 -15.27 10.96 15.32
N SER A 97 -14.86 10.97 14.05
CA SER A 97 -15.57 10.26 12.97
C SER A 97 -14.75 9.30 12.14
N ASN A 98 -13.42 9.41 12.16
CA ASN A 98 -12.58 8.54 11.35
C ASN A 98 -12.49 7.14 11.96
N THR A 99 -12.54 6.11 11.13
CA THR A 99 -12.32 4.72 11.53
C THR A 99 -11.12 4.17 10.78
N PHE A 100 -10.37 3.27 11.41
CA PHE A 100 -9.22 2.62 10.79
C PHE A 100 -9.30 1.13 10.98
N GLY A 101 -8.85 0.38 9.99
CA GLY A 101 -8.82 -1.08 10.08
C GLY A 101 -8.15 -1.73 8.88
N ILE A 102 -8.45 -3.02 8.73
CA ILE A 102 -7.93 -3.87 7.67
C ILE A 102 -9.05 -4.45 6.81
N TYR A 103 -8.76 -4.76 5.56
CA TYR A 103 -9.70 -5.41 4.64
C TYR A 103 -9.07 -6.59 3.90
N ASP A 104 -9.91 -7.53 3.48
CA ASP A 104 -9.50 -8.68 2.69
C ASP A 104 -9.08 -8.24 1.28
N GLN A 105 -7.85 -8.56 0.90
CA GLN A 105 -7.32 -8.27 -0.44
C GLN A 105 -8.22 -8.77 -1.58
N ALA A 106 -8.90 -9.91 -1.40
CA ALA A 106 -9.77 -10.47 -2.44
C ALA A 106 -11.21 -9.91 -2.41
N ASP A 107 -11.63 -9.36 -1.27
CA ASP A 107 -12.96 -8.80 -1.06
C ASP A 107 -12.90 -7.59 -0.10
N PRO A 108 -12.69 -6.37 -0.62
CA PRO A 108 -12.60 -5.18 0.22
C PRO A 108 -13.87 -4.84 1.02
N THR A 109 -15.00 -5.51 0.74
CA THR A 109 -16.22 -5.38 1.53
C THR A 109 -16.19 -6.21 2.82
N ASN A 110 -15.24 -7.13 2.93
CA ASN A 110 -14.94 -7.93 4.12
C ASN A 110 -13.80 -7.26 4.90
N TYR A 111 -14.13 -6.55 5.98
CA TYR A 111 -13.19 -5.73 6.72
C TYR A 111 -13.38 -5.85 8.23
N VAL A 112 -12.33 -5.51 8.97
CA VAL A 112 -12.30 -5.46 10.43
C VAL A 112 -11.80 -4.10 10.87
N GLN A 113 -12.59 -3.42 11.70
CA GLN A 113 -12.21 -2.15 12.31
C GLN A 113 -11.30 -2.39 13.51
N LEU A 114 -10.17 -1.69 13.56
CA LEU A 114 -9.23 -1.69 14.69
C LEU A 114 -9.49 -0.51 15.63
N PHE A 115 -9.75 0.66 15.04
CA PHE A 115 -9.99 1.91 15.78
C PHE A 115 -11.27 2.61 15.31
N ALA A 116 -12.03 3.10 16.28
CA ALA A 116 -13.17 3.99 16.07
C ALA A 116 -12.77 5.45 16.32
N GLY A 117 -13.54 6.41 15.80
CA GLY A 117 -13.21 7.84 15.98
C GLY A 117 -13.26 8.33 17.43
N GLY A 118 -13.82 7.55 18.36
CA GLY A 118 -13.76 7.83 19.79
C GLY A 118 -12.46 7.39 20.47
N ASP A 119 -11.65 6.56 19.81
CA ASP A 119 -10.40 6.05 20.38
C ASP A 119 -9.35 7.16 20.44
N SER A 120 -8.53 7.17 21.50
CA SER A 120 -7.55 8.23 21.73
C SER A 120 -6.20 7.66 22.14
N PRO A 121 -5.08 8.24 21.65
CA PRO A 121 -3.72 7.78 21.96
C PRO A 121 -3.36 7.89 23.46
N ASP A 122 -4.08 8.72 24.22
CA ASP A 122 -3.83 8.93 25.66
C ASP A 122 -4.53 7.90 26.58
N THR A 123 -5.15 6.88 25.99
CA THR A 123 -5.90 5.85 26.72
C THR A 123 -5.23 4.49 26.57
N PRO A 124 -5.34 3.57 27.55
CA PRO A 124 -4.83 2.20 27.41
C PRO A 124 -5.35 1.46 26.17
N GLU A 125 -6.49 1.88 25.63
CA GLU A 125 -7.10 1.38 24.40
C GLU A 125 -6.43 1.91 23.11
N ALA A 126 -5.31 2.62 23.19
CA ALA A 126 -4.55 3.13 22.04
C ALA A 126 -3.76 2.04 21.27
N GLN A 127 -3.78 0.80 21.73
CA GLN A 127 -3.03 -0.30 21.10
C GLN A 127 -3.97 -1.45 20.74
N ARG A 128 -3.67 -2.11 19.62
CA ARG A 128 -4.33 -3.33 19.17
C ARG A 128 -3.28 -4.33 18.72
N LEU A 129 -3.35 -5.55 19.23
CA LEU A 129 -2.56 -6.66 18.69
C LEU A 129 -3.37 -7.34 17.59
N LEU A 130 -2.98 -7.11 16.34
CA LEU A 130 -3.60 -7.71 15.16
C LEU A 130 -2.89 -9.02 14.79
N SER A 131 -3.65 -10.03 14.42
CA SER A 131 -3.12 -11.21 13.72
C SER A 131 -4.06 -11.63 12.61
N VAL A 132 -3.50 -11.93 11.44
CA VAL A 132 -4.22 -12.62 10.36
C VAL A 132 -3.51 -13.95 10.11
N ALA A 133 -4.15 -15.05 10.49
CA ALA A 133 -3.58 -16.37 10.33
C ALA A 133 -3.46 -16.76 8.85
N GLY A 134 -2.64 -17.78 8.55
CA GLY A 134 -2.47 -18.27 7.17
C GLY A 134 -3.74 -18.84 6.54
N ASP A 135 -4.73 -19.21 7.35
CA ASP A 135 -6.06 -19.59 6.89
C ASP A 135 -7.00 -18.38 6.70
N GLY A 136 -6.57 -17.17 7.05
CA GLY A 136 -7.30 -15.90 6.97
C GLY A 136 -8.07 -15.52 8.24
N THR A 137 -7.99 -16.29 9.33
CA THR A 137 -8.65 -15.94 10.60
C THR A 137 -8.10 -14.63 11.14
N VAL A 138 -8.97 -13.64 11.37
CA VAL A 138 -8.58 -12.32 11.90
C VAL A 138 -8.81 -12.26 13.41
N SER A 139 -7.76 -11.98 14.16
CA SER A 139 -7.82 -11.82 15.62
C SER A 139 -7.33 -10.44 16.08
N ILE A 140 -7.99 -9.88 17.09
CA ILE A 140 -7.61 -8.64 17.77
C ILE A 140 -7.43 -8.95 19.25
N ASP A 141 -6.29 -8.54 19.81
CA ASP A 141 -5.94 -8.72 21.23
C ASP A 141 -6.03 -10.19 21.69
N GLY A 142 -5.73 -11.10 20.75
CA GLY A 142 -5.78 -12.55 20.96
C GLY A 142 -7.17 -13.18 20.84
N PHE A 143 -8.20 -12.41 20.48
CA PHE A 143 -9.57 -12.88 20.27
C PHE A 143 -9.94 -12.92 18.80
N ASP A 144 -10.51 -14.04 18.36
CA ASP A 144 -11.10 -14.18 17.04
C ASP A 144 -12.27 -13.18 16.86
N THR A 145 -12.21 -12.40 15.78
CA THR A 145 -13.23 -11.41 15.42
C THR A 145 -14.48 -12.05 14.81
N GLY A 146 -14.40 -13.32 14.42
CA GLY A 146 -15.40 -14.03 13.63
C GLY A 146 -15.35 -13.69 12.14
N VAL A 147 -14.40 -12.86 11.71
CA VAL A 147 -14.17 -12.49 10.32
C VAL A 147 -13.07 -13.37 9.71
N GLN A 148 -13.33 -13.82 8.50
CA GLN A 148 -12.49 -14.76 7.76
C GLN A 148 -12.06 -14.12 6.45
N PHE A 149 -10.76 -13.85 6.30
CA PHE A 149 -10.18 -13.38 5.05
C PHE A 149 -9.83 -14.55 4.13
N SER A 150 -9.63 -14.25 2.85
CA SER A 150 -9.22 -15.22 1.83
C SER A 150 -7.76 -15.67 1.96
N SER A 151 -6.92 -14.89 2.64
CA SER A 151 -5.50 -15.15 2.89
C SER A 151 -4.98 -14.41 4.13
N SER A 152 -3.70 -14.56 4.45
CA SER A 152 -3.01 -13.76 5.49
C SER A 152 -2.65 -12.34 5.06
N SER A 153 -2.76 -12.04 3.75
CA SER A 153 -2.52 -10.70 3.21
C SER A 153 -3.77 -9.84 3.34
N PHE A 154 -3.58 -8.58 3.75
CA PHE A 154 -4.65 -7.63 3.96
C PHE A 154 -4.22 -6.23 3.50
N GLY A 155 -5.19 -5.38 3.16
CA GLY A 155 -4.96 -3.95 2.97
C GLY A 155 -5.39 -3.14 4.20
N LEU A 156 -5.02 -1.87 4.23
CA LEU A 156 -5.37 -0.91 5.29
C LEU A 156 -6.43 0.07 4.77
N TYR A 157 -7.33 0.52 5.64
CA TYR A 157 -8.33 1.52 5.25
C TYR A 157 -8.47 2.66 6.26
N LEU A 158 -8.82 3.84 5.73
CA LEU A 158 -9.41 4.95 6.48
C LEU A 158 -10.89 5.07 6.11
N GLY A 159 -11.77 5.24 7.10
CA GLY A 159 -13.22 5.19 6.92
C GLY A 159 -14.01 6.15 7.79
N ARG A 160 -15.34 6.09 7.64
CA ARG A 160 -16.33 6.73 8.53
C ARG A 160 -17.47 5.76 8.75
N ALA A 161 -17.31 4.87 9.73
CA ALA A 161 -18.08 3.64 9.96
C ALA A 161 -17.82 2.52 8.93
N GLU A 162 -17.71 2.84 7.65
CA GLU A 162 -17.28 1.92 6.58
C GLU A 162 -16.00 2.44 5.92
N PRO A 163 -15.21 1.58 5.25
CA PRO A 163 -14.03 2.00 4.49
C PRO A 163 -14.36 3.07 3.44
N LEU A 164 -13.55 4.13 3.40
CA LEU A 164 -13.68 5.26 2.47
C LEU A 164 -12.47 5.35 1.53
N PHE A 165 -11.27 5.19 2.09
CA PHE A 165 -10.00 5.15 1.40
C PHE A 165 -9.25 3.88 1.75
N TYR A 166 -8.55 3.32 0.77
CA TYR A 166 -7.85 2.04 0.82
C TYR A 166 -6.37 2.25 0.52
N SER A 167 -5.50 1.40 1.08
CA SER A 167 -4.08 1.38 0.73
C SER A 167 -3.86 0.88 -0.70
N ASP A 168 -4.79 0.08 -1.23
CA ASP A 168 -4.87 -0.13 -2.67
C ASP A 168 -5.51 1.07 -3.36
N SER A 169 -4.67 1.94 -3.91
CA SER A 169 -5.08 3.14 -4.65
C SER A 169 -6.02 2.84 -5.80
N SER A 170 -6.01 1.63 -6.39
CA SER A 170 -6.94 1.25 -7.46
C SER A 170 -8.40 1.14 -6.99
N LEU A 171 -8.62 0.94 -5.68
CA LEU A 171 -9.93 0.96 -5.04
C LEU A 171 -10.40 2.39 -4.73
N ASN A 172 -9.48 3.35 -4.70
CA ASN A 172 -9.78 4.75 -4.47
C ASN A 172 -10.28 5.42 -5.74
N ARG A 173 -11.08 6.48 -5.55
CA ARG A 173 -11.62 7.26 -6.65
C ARG A 173 -10.48 7.77 -7.54
N ALA A 174 -10.56 7.42 -8.83
CA ALA A 174 -9.59 7.82 -9.85
C ALA A 174 -8.15 7.31 -9.61
N GLY A 175 -7.96 6.25 -8.81
CA GLY A 175 -6.63 5.71 -8.56
C GLY A 175 -5.81 6.56 -7.60
N ALA A 176 -6.46 7.37 -6.75
CA ALA A 176 -5.78 8.36 -5.93
C ALA A 176 -5.22 7.71 -4.65
N ASP A 177 -3.91 7.77 -4.49
CA ASP A 177 -3.25 7.47 -3.23
C ASP A 177 -3.62 8.50 -2.15
N GLN A 178 -3.91 8.00 -0.95
CA GLN A 178 -4.36 8.76 0.23
C GLN A 178 -3.44 8.50 1.43
N MET A 179 -2.44 7.63 1.27
CA MET A 179 -1.63 7.10 2.34
C MET A 179 -0.16 7.41 2.06
N ALA A 180 0.59 7.65 3.13
CA ALA A 180 2.04 7.62 3.09
C ALA A 180 2.53 6.56 4.08
N ALA A 181 3.29 5.58 3.60
CA ALA A 181 3.95 4.60 4.43
C ALA A 181 5.47 4.85 4.49
N LEU A 182 6.02 4.90 5.70
CA LEU A 182 7.42 5.24 5.96
C LEU A 182 8.06 4.19 6.85
N LYS A 183 9.22 3.65 6.43
CA LYS A 183 10.00 2.68 7.22
C LYS A 183 10.95 3.39 8.19
N GLY A 184 11.15 2.78 9.35
CA GLY A 184 12.09 3.27 10.34
C GLY A 184 13.54 3.11 9.91
N LYS A 185 14.37 4.06 10.33
CA LYS A 185 15.83 4.08 10.08
C LYS A 185 16.66 3.88 11.35
N GLY A 186 16.01 3.56 12.46
CA GLY A 186 16.63 3.34 13.78
C GLY A 186 16.46 4.52 14.75
N ASP A 187 15.63 5.50 14.43
CA ASP A 187 15.34 6.62 15.33
C ASP A 187 14.67 6.13 16.62
N THR A 188 14.87 6.86 17.71
CA THR A 188 14.12 6.66 18.94
C THR A 188 12.98 7.66 18.97
N VAL A 189 11.74 7.17 19.06
CA VAL A 189 10.53 7.97 19.06
C VAL A 189 9.80 7.81 20.39
N ASN A 190 9.21 8.88 20.91
CA ASN A 190 8.38 8.87 22.10
C ASN A 190 6.91 8.91 21.71
N LEU A 191 6.21 7.79 21.93
CA LEU A 191 4.86 7.56 21.49
C LEU A 191 3.88 7.69 22.66
N ALA A 192 2.80 8.44 22.46
CA ALA A 192 1.72 8.50 23.44
C ALA A 192 1.20 7.09 23.75
N GLY A 193 1.00 6.78 25.03
CA GLY A 193 0.52 5.47 25.48
C GLY A 193 1.56 4.33 25.47
N LEU A 194 2.67 4.43 24.72
CA LEU A 194 3.72 3.40 24.67
C LEU A 194 5.05 3.85 25.31
N GLY A 195 5.36 5.15 25.29
CA GLY A 195 6.64 5.71 25.70
C GLY A 195 7.70 5.62 24.59
N GLU A 196 8.97 5.65 24.99
CA GLU A 196 10.09 5.58 24.05
C GLU A 196 10.22 4.18 23.42
N THR A 197 10.31 4.14 22.09
CA THR A 197 10.59 2.93 21.32
C THR A 197 11.51 3.23 20.15
N THR A 198 12.12 2.20 19.57
CA THR A 198 12.88 2.31 18.33
C THR A 198 11.96 2.20 17.12
N TRP A 199 12.09 3.13 16.17
CA TRP A 199 11.52 3.07 14.84
C TRP A 199 12.55 2.49 13.88
N ASP A 200 12.51 1.18 13.69
CA ASP A 200 13.42 0.37 12.88
C ASP A 200 12.80 -0.11 11.56
N GLU A 201 13.54 -0.94 10.81
CA GLU A 201 13.09 -1.47 9.51
C GLU A 201 11.86 -2.40 9.60
N ASN A 202 11.48 -2.86 10.81
CA ASN A 202 10.29 -3.69 11.04
C ASN A 202 9.10 -2.88 11.56
N SER A 203 9.25 -1.56 11.65
CA SER A 203 8.21 -0.65 12.09
C SER A 203 8.01 0.48 11.09
N HIS A 204 6.75 0.91 10.99
CA HIS A 204 6.27 1.79 9.95
C HIS A 204 5.47 2.92 10.59
N ILE A 205 5.62 4.12 10.04
CA ILE A 205 4.59 5.14 10.17
C ILE A 205 3.65 4.99 8.98
N ILE A 206 2.36 4.84 9.26
CA ILE A 206 1.30 4.86 8.27
C ILE A 206 0.50 6.14 8.51
N ALA A 207 0.49 7.03 7.53
CA ALA A 207 -0.15 8.33 7.63
C ALA A 207 -1.21 8.49 6.54
N TRP A 208 -2.31 9.16 6.85
CA TRP A 208 -3.45 9.31 5.94
C TRP A 208 -3.94 10.75 5.85
N GLU A 209 -4.50 11.03 4.69
CA GLU A 209 -5.38 12.16 4.45
C GLU A 209 -6.86 11.72 4.57
N ASP A 210 -7.70 12.51 5.23
CA ASP A 210 -9.12 12.18 5.47
C ASP A 210 -10.12 12.83 4.49
N LEU A 211 -9.60 13.64 3.58
CA LEU A 211 -10.25 14.16 2.39
C LEU A 211 -9.63 13.54 1.14
N ALA A 212 -10.31 13.62 0.00
CA ALA A 212 -9.67 13.19 -1.23
C ALA A 212 -8.43 14.06 -1.48
N TYR A 213 -7.26 13.44 -1.61
CA TYR A 213 -5.94 14.08 -1.76
C TYR A 213 -5.88 15.19 -2.84
N ASP A 214 -6.67 15.08 -3.92
CA ASP A 214 -6.75 16.11 -4.96
C ASP A 214 -7.43 17.42 -4.47
N ARG A 215 -8.10 17.37 -3.33
CA ARG A 215 -8.94 18.42 -2.72
C ARG A 215 -8.57 18.72 -1.27
N SER A 216 -7.48 18.15 -0.75
CA SER A 216 -6.98 18.42 0.59
C SER A 216 -5.83 19.42 0.60
N ASP A 217 -5.33 19.73 1.80
CA ASP A 217 -4.09 20.44 2.06
C ASP A 217 -2.84 19.54 1.95
N ARG A 218 -3.02 18.22 1.86
CA ARG A 218 -1.99 17.22 1.50
C ARG A 218 -0.88 17.15 2.51
N ASP A 219 -1.17 17.49 3.75
CA ASP A 219 -0.20 17.43 4.84
C ASP A 219 -0.16 16.04 5.50
N VAL A 220 -1.12 15.18 5.13
CA VAL A 220 -1.18 13.73 5.39
C VAL A 220 -0.96 13.42 6.88
N ASN A 221 -1.56 14.24 7.73
CA ASN A 221 -1.43 14.15 9.18
C ASN A 221 -2.78 13.92 9.89
N ASP A 222 -3.88 13.74 9.13
CA ASP A 222 -5.23 13.58 9.69
C ASP A 222 -5.37 12.30 10.52
N LEU A 223 -4.63 11.25 10.13
CA LEU A 223 -4.43 10.05 10.93
C LEU A 223 -2.98 9.57 10.75
N VAL A 224 -2.27 9.38 11.86
CA VAL A 224 -0.94 8.78 11.87
C VAL A 224 -0.97 7.55 12.79
N LEU A 225 -0.32 6.47 12.36
CA LEU A 225 -0.21 5.21 13.10
C LEU A 225 1.23 4.74 13.11
N PHE A 226 1.66 4.12 14.21
CA PHE A 226 2.93 3.41 14.29
C PHE A 226 2.69 1.90 14.29
N VAL A 227 2.97 1.26 13.18
CA VAL A 227 2.69 -0.16 13.00
C VAL A 227 3.98 -0.94 13.06
N SER A 228 4.06 -1.93 13.96
CA SER A 228 5.25 -2.79 14.07
C SER A 228 4.93 -4.22 13.68
N SER A 229 5.96 -4.93 13.24
CA SER A 229 5.88 -6.34 12.86
C SER A 229 4.87 -6.58 11.72
N ILE A 230 4.86 -5.69 10.72
CA ILE A 230 4.24 -5.97 9.42
C ILE A 230 5.30 -5.87 8.32
N THR A 231 5.06 -6.56 7.21
CA THR A 231 5.84 -6.41 5.98
C THR A 231 4.91 -6.20 4.81
N ASN A 232 5.33 -5.35 3.87
CA ASN A 232 4.73 -5.25 2.56
C ASN A 232 4.81 -6.60 1.85
N VAL A 233 3.75 -6.97 1.15
CA VAL A 233 3.75 -8.14 0.27
C VAL A 233 4.43 -7.74 -1.04
N PRO A 234 5.56 -8.35 -1.42
CA PRO A 234 6.22 -8.03 -2.67
C PRO A 234 5.27 -8.27 -3.85
N GLU A 235 5.30 -7.36 -4.84
CA GLU A 235 4.53 -7.51 -6.06
C GLU A 235 4.69 -8.92 -6.66
N PRO A 236 3.63 -9.53 -7.21
CA PRO A 236 3.73 -10.82 -7.84
C PRO A 236 4.85 -10.82 -8.89
N GLY A 237 5.80 -11.76 -8.77
CA GLY A 237 6.94 -11.91 -9.70
C GLY A 237 6.54 -12.15 -11.17
N THR A 238 5.25 -12.17 -11.48
CA THR A 238 4.67 -12.11 -12.83
C THR A 238 5.11 -10.88 -13.61
N LEU A 239 5.37 -9.72 -12.98
CA LEU A 239 5.91 -8.55 -13.70
C LEU A 239 7.36 -8.78 -14.13
N ALA A 240 8.18 -9.39 -13.26
CA ALA A 240 9.52 -9.82 -13.63
C ALA A 240 9.49 -10.89 -14.73
N LEU A 241 8.59 -11.87 -14.65
CA LEU A 241 8.42 -12.89 -15.69
C LEU A 241 7.89 -12.32 -17.01
N LEU A 242 7.00 -11.33 -16.97
CA LEU A 242 6.52 -10.63 -18.16
C LEU A 242 7.68 -9.85 -18.81
N GLY A 243 8.44 -9.09 -18.01
CA GLY A 243 9.63 -8.38 -18.47
C GLY A 243 10.66 -9.31 -19.11
N LEU A 244 11.00 -10.41 -18.42
CA LEU A 244 11.91 -11.43 -18.94
C LEU A 244 11.36 -12.14 -20.18
N GLY A 245 10.05 -12.41 -20.21
CA GLY A 245 9.37 -13.00 -21.37
C GLY A 245 9.43 -12.10 -22.60
N LEU A 246 9.23 -10.79 -22.44
CA LEU A 246 9.35 -9.80 -23.52
C LEU A 246 10.80 -9.66 -24.01
N VAL A 247 11.78 -9.64 -23.10
CA VAL A 247 13.21 -9.65 -23.46
C VAL A 247 13.57 -10.93 -24.23
N GLY A 248 13.10 -12.08 -23.76
CA GLY A 248 13.28 -13.37 -24.43
C GLY A 248 12.67 -13.39 -25.84
N LEU A 249 11.47 -12.85 -26.02
CA LEU A 249 10.82 -12.70 -27.33
C LEU A 249 11.60 -11.75 -28.26
N GLY A 250 12.12 -10.64 -27.72
CA GLY A 250 12.98 -9.71 -28.47
C GLY A 250 14.29 -10.34 -28.94
N ALA A 251 14.95 -11.11 -28.06
CA ALA A 251 16.17 -11.85 -28.39
C ALA A 251 15.93 -12.96 -29.43
N ALA A 252 14.84 -13.71 -29.30
CA ALA A 252 14.46 -14.75 -30.26
C ALA A 252 14.13 -14.18 -31.66
N ARG A 253 13.57 -12.95 -31.72
CA ARG A 253 13.32 -12.26 -33.00
C ARG A 253 14.61 -11.84 -33.69
N ARG A 254 15.65 -11.43 -32.96
CA ARG A 254 16.97 -11.08 -33.52
C ARG A 254 17.72 -12.27 -34.12
N GLN A 255 17.48 -13.48 -33.63
CA GLN A 255 18.13 -14.68 -34.19
C GLN A 255 17.48 -15.19 -35.49
N LYS A 256 16.27 -14.70 -35.82
CA LYS A 256 15.53 -15.09 -37.03
C LYS A 256 15.59 -14.04 -38.16
N ALA A 257 16.15 -12.86 -37.90
CA ALA A 257 16.42 -11.81 -38.89
C ALA A 257 17.88 -11.89 -39.33
#